data_AF-A0A0K2GF17-F1
#
_entry.id   AF-A0A0K2GF17-F1
#
_cell.length_a   1.000
_cell.length_b   1.000
_cell.length_c   1.000
_cell.angle_alpha   90.00
_cell.angle_beta   90.00
_cell.angle_gamma   90.00
#
_symmetry.space_group_name_H-M   'P 1'
#
loop_
_entity.id
_entity.type
_entity.pdbx_description
1 polymer ?
#
loop_
_entity_poly.entity_id
_entity_poly.type
_entity_poly.pdbx_seq_one_letter_code
_entity_poly.pdbx_strand_id
1 'polypeptide(L)'
;MTSRNEPPTIQDLQPHTPACRMAKRAGKSERFCKDCRKPFLGTAAAQYGPCCRWKHRGQVAKKYEWTADRDELLRTRYDGTMKGRAADIAAMLGWPTWVIKRRAAELGLTYHRDPKPWTKEEEAFLLEHVGSRLLPWIARKLQRSVTSVKMKCRHMELSLRYREGYTLRELELCFGCDHRVIEGWVREEKLHIRRRGTERAHDAWYVTDSDLLRFISEHPLAFPLRKVDQFWFMDLVTSGGLVRKALQAASQDDADQPAA
;
A
#
# COMPACT_ATOMS: atom_id res chain seq x y z
N MET A 1 -12.72 64.62 5.70
CA MET A 1 -12.65 64.22 4.28
C MET A 1 -12.37 62.73 4.23
N THR A 2 -13.41 61.95 3.96
CA THR A 2 -13.43 60.48 4.04
C THR A 2 -12.87 59.88 2.76
N SER A 3 -11.64 59.35 2.80
CA SER A 3 -11.09 58.56 1.69
C SER A 3 -11.52 57.10 1.86
N ARG A 4 -12.38 56.63 0.95
CA ARG A 4 -12.87 55.26 0.88
C ARG A 4 -11.77 54.36 0.30
N ASN A 5 -11.35 53.33 1.04
CA ASN A 5 -10.66 52.19 0.46
C ASN A 5 -11.70 51.24 -0.11
N GLU A 6 -11.85 51.24 -1.44
CA GLU A 6 -12.59 50.21 -2.16
C GLU A 6 -11.73 48.94 -2.31
N PRO A 7 -12.25 47.74 -2.02
CA PRO A 7 -11.55 46.50 -2.30
C PRO A 7 -11.52 46.24 -3.82
N PRO A 8 -10.42 45.70 -4.38
CA PRO A 8 -10.30 45.47 -5.81
C PRO A 8 -11.35 44.48 -6.32
N THR A 9 -11.96 44.83 -7.44
CA THR A 9 -12.97 44.07 -8.18
C THR A 9 -12.40 42.73 -8.67
N ILE A 10 -13.19 41.66 -8.54
CA ILE A 10 -12.84 40.25 -8.82
C ILE A 10 -12.59 39.95 -10.33
N GLN A 11 -12.43 40.96 -11.18
CA GLN A 11 -12.38 40.77 -12.65
C GLN A 11 -10.97 40.53 -13.23
N ASP A 12 -9.90 40.61 -12.45
CA ASP A 12 -8.51 40.48 -12.97
C ASP A 12 -7.78 39.17 -12.64
N LEU A 13 -8.48 38.14 -12.16
CA LEU A 13 -7.89 36.80 -12.01
C LEU A 13 -8.14 35.96 -13.27
N GLN A 14 -7.39 36.24 -14.34
CA GLN A 14 -7.26 35.27 -15.42
C GLN A 14 -6.46 34.05 -14.94
N PRO A 15 -6.99 32.82 -15.05
CA PRO A 15 -6.23 31.63 -14.76
C PRO A 15 -5.13 31.47 -15.80
N HIS A 16 -3.89 31.71 -15.39
CA HIS A 16 -2.70 31.32 -16.13
C HIS A 16 -2.63 29.79 -16.12
N THR A 17 -3.34 29.18 -17.05
CA THR A 17 -3.15 27.78 -17.40
C THR A 17 -1.77 27.67 -18.05
N PRO A 18 -0.82 26.91 -17.49
CA PRO A 18 0.43 26.66 -18.19
C PRO A 18 0.06 25.96 -19.50
N ALA A 19 0.40 26.59 -20.63
CA ALA A 19 0.19 26.03 -21.95
C ALA A 19 0.92 24.69 -22.03
N CYS A 20 0.19 23.60 -21.78
CA CYS A 20 0.67 22.26 -22.02
C CYS A 20 0.93 22.20 -23.52
N ARG A 21 2.21 22.18 -23.93
CA ARG A 21 2.59 21.97 -25.34
C ARG A 21 1.90 20.70 -25.80
N MET A 22 0.76 20.84 -26.48
CA MET A 22 0.10 19.76 -27.17
C MET A 22 1.00 19.39 -28.35
N ALA A 23 1.99 18.54 -28.09
CA ALA A 23 2.74 17.89 -29.14
C ALA A 23 1.72 17.15 -30.00
N LYS A 24 1.51 17.61 -31.24
CA LYS A 24 0.65 16.96 -32.23
C LYS A 24 1.02 15.47 -32.25
N ARG A 25 0.12 14.60 -31.80
CA ARG A 25 0.32 13.15 -31.87
C ARG A 25 0.37 12.78 -33.35
N ALA A 26 1.58 12.61 -33.89
CA ALA A 26 1.75 12.13 -35.25
C ALA A 26 0.96 10.83 -35.42
N GLY A 27 0.11 10.77 -36.46
CA GLY A 27 -0.72 9.60 -36.75
C GLY A 27 0.14 8.34 -36.89
N LYS A 28 -0.34 7.24 -36.32
CA LYS A 28 0.31 5.93 -36.47
C LYS A 28 -0.08 5.37 -37.84
N SER A 29 0.89 4.89 -38.61
CA SER A 29 0.68 4.21 -39.90
C SER A 29 1.17 2.77 -39.82
N GLU A 30 0.67 1.91 -40.70
CA GLU A 30 1.18 0.55 -40.85
C GLU A 30 2.60 0.58 -41.44
N ARG A 31 3.51 -0.12 -40.77
CA ARG A 31 4.94 -0.16 -41.07
C ARG A 31 5.46 -1.57 -40.86
N PHE A 32 6.58 -1.90 -41.49
CA PHE A 32 7.20 -3.22 -41.34
C PHE A 32 8.44 -3.14 -40.47
N CYS A 33 8.61 -4.10 -39.57
CA CYS A 33 9.80 -4.20 -38.74
C CYS A 33 11.04 -4.49 -39.61
N LYS A 34 12.15 -3.77 -39.42
CA LYS A 34 13.41 -4.07 -40.15
C LYS A 34 13.93 -5.49 -39.93
N ASP A 35 13.86 -6.00 -38.69
CA ASP A 35 14.32 -7.36 -38.37
C ASP A 35 13.35 -8.46 -38.83
N CYS A 36 12.11 -8.43 -38.33
CA CYS A 36 11.15 -9.54 -38.49
C CYS A 36 10.22 -9.39 -39.71
N ARG A 37 10.28 -8.26 -40.43
CA ARG A 37 9.39 -7.86 -41.54
C ARG A 37 7.88 -7.96 -41.27
N LYS A 38 7.46 -8.17 -40.02
CA LYS A 38 6.03 -8.19 -39.65
C LYS A 38 5.45 -6.77 -39.67
N PRO A 39 4.19 -6.59 -40.12
CA PRO A 39 3.50 -5.31 -40.04
C PRO A 39 3.24 -4.91 -38.59
N PHE A 40 3.32 -3.61 -38.30
CA PHE A 40 2.99 -3.02 -37.01
C PHE A 40 2.53 -1.56 -37.18
N LEU A 41 1.69 -1.10 -36.24
CA LEU A 41 1.26 0.30 -36.19
C LEU A 41 2.30 1.14 -35.44
N GLY A 42 2.95 2.08 -36.13
CA GLY A 42 4.06 2.87 -35.60
C GLY A 42 4.03 4.34 -36.01
N THR A 43 4.77 5.17 -35.28
CA THR A 43 5.05 6.56 -35.72
C THR A 43 6.03 6.57 -36.88
N ALA A 44 6.16 7.70 -37.59
CA ALA A 44 7.08 7.84 -38.71
C ALA A 44 8.56 7.52 -38.37
N ALA A 45 8.97 7.65 -37.11
CA ALA A 45 10.32 7.33 -36.64
C ALA A 45 10.50 5.86 -36.20
N ALA A 46 9.43 5.07 -36.11
CA ALA A 46 9.51 3.69 -35.64
C ALA A 46 10.09 2.77 -36.73
N GLN A 47 11.25 2.18 -36.44
CA GLN A 47 11.97 1.27 -37.36
C GLN A 47 11.79 -0.23 -37.02
N TYR A 48 11.47 -0.52 -35.76
CA TYR A 48 11.30 -1.89 -35.26
C TYR A 48 9.92 -2.05 -34.63
N GLY A 49 9.25 -3.16 -34.97
CA GLY A 49 7.97 -3.53 -34.37
C GLY A 49 8.13 -4.03 -32.92
N PRO A 50 7.02 -4.20 -32.18
CA PRO A 50 7.04 -4.72 -30.81
C PRO A 50 7.79 -6.06 -30.68
N CYS A 51 7.80 -6.90 -31.74
CA CYS A 51 8.54 -8.17 -31.83
C CYS A 51 10.04 -8.02 -31.53
N CYS A 52 10.68 -6.97 -32.06
CA CYS A 52 12.15 -6.86 -32.14
C CYS A 52 12.70 -5.58 -31.52
N ARG A 53 11.83 -4.60 -31.17
CA ARG A 53 12.25 -3.32 -30.58
C ARG A 53 13.13 -3.49 -29.34
N TRP A 54 12.93 -4.53 -28.54
CA TRP A 54 13.72 -4.78 -27.33
C TRP A 54 15.20 -5.08 -27.64
N LYS A 55 15.51 -5.74 -28.77
CA LYS A 55 16.89 -6.05 -29.19
C LYS A 55 17.71 -4.79 -29.52
N HIS A 56 17.01 -3.76 -29.99
CA HIS A 56 17.58 -2.47 -30.38
C HIS A 56 17.38 -1.39 -29.33
N ARG A 57 16.89 -1.73 -28.13
CA ARG A 57 17.01 -0.82 -26.99
C ARG A 57 18.50 -0.77 -26.64
N GLY A 58 19.17 0.28 -27.10
CA GLY A 58 20.53 0.55 -26.69
C GLY A 58 20.64 0.56 -25.17
N GLN A 59 21.76 0.07 -24.66
CA GLN A 59 22.14 0.30 -23.27
C GLN A 59 22.33 1.82 -23.11
N VAL A 60 21.37 2.47 -22.47
CA VAL A 60 21.49 3.90 -22.16
C VAL A 60 22.64 4.03 -21.17
N ALA A 61 23.59 4.93 -21.45
CA ALA A 61 24.68 5.23 -20.54
C ALA A 61 24.12 5.51 -19.13
N LYS A 62 24.75 4.94 -18.09
CA LYS A 62 24.29 5.12 -16.72
C LYS A 62 24.43 6.61 -16.36
N LYS A 63 23.31 7.26 -16.10
CA LYS A 63 23.27 8.70 -15.74
C LYS A 63 24.09 9.05 -14.48
N TYR A 64 24.28 8.09 -13.58
CA TYR A 64 24.99 8.26 -12.32
C TYR A 64 26.02 7.16 -12.18
N GLU A 65 27.30 7.54 -12.25
CA GLU A 65 28.43 6.60 -12.27
C GLU A 65 29.12 6.56 -10.90
N TRP A 66 29.07 5.42 -10.23
CA TRP A 66 29.75 5.23 -8.96
C TRP A 66 31.24 4.92 -9.20
N THR A 67 32.11 5.83 -8.77
CA THR A 67 33.56 5.63 -8.71
C THR A 67 33.97 5.21 -7.30
N ALA A 68 35.17 4.64 -7.15
CA ALA A 68 35.71 4.24 -5.85
C ALA A 68 35.71 5.40 -4.83
N ASP A 69 36.10 6.61 -5.27
CA ASP A 69 36.12 7.81 -4.42
C ASP A 69 34.71 8.18 -3.91
N ARG A 70 33.68 7.98 -4.74
CA ARG A 70 32.29 8.26 -4.37
C ARG A 70 31.75 7.22 -3.42
N ASP A 71 32.12 5.94 -3.59
CA ASP A 71 31.78 4.91 -2.62
C ASP A 71 32.46 5.17 -1.27
N GLU A 72 33.71 5.65 -1.28
CA GLU A 72 34.44 6.00 -0.07
C GLU A 72 33.85 7.22 0.65
N LEU A 73 33.40 8.22 -0.12
CA LEU A 73 32.61 9.32 0.40
C LEU A 73 31.35 8.82 1.12
N LEU A 74 30.65 7.84 0.54
CA LEU A 74 29.49 7.22 1.18
C LEU A 74 29.90 6.50 2.48
N ARG A 75 30.94 5.67 2.47
CA ARG A 75 31.39 4.97 3.68
C ARG A 75 31.76 5.92 4.82
N THR A 76 32.37 7.06 4.49
CA THR A 76 32.84 8.02 5.50
C THR A 76 31.73 8.93 6.02
N ARG A 77 30.82 9.39 5.14
CA ARG A 77 29.87 10.46 5.46
C ARG A 77 28.44 9.99 5.64
N TYR A 78 28.09 8.83 5.10
CA TYR A 78 26.73 8.32 5.19
C TYR A 78 26.50 7.69 6.56
N ASP A 79 25.54 8.24 7.29
CA ASP A 79 25.04 7.65 8.52
C ASP A 79 23.55 7.32 8.34
N GLY A 80 23.24 6.02 8.36
CA GLY A 80 21.89 5.51 8.18
C GLY A 80 20.94 5.81 9.35
N THR A 81 21.46 6.19 10.52
CA THR A 81 20.65 6.54 11.70
C THR A 81 20.15 7.98 11.66
N MET A 82 20.89 8.86 10.98
CA MET A 82 20.64 10.30 10.96
C MET A 82 19.80 10.71 9.76
N LYS A 83 18.68 11.41 10.04
CA LYS A 83 17.85 12.00 8.99
C LYS A 83 18.62 13.09 8.25
N GLY A 84 18.49 13.15 6.93
CA GLY A 84 19.07 14.22 6.10
C GLY A 84 20.44 13.92 5.49
N ARG A 85 21.20 12.95 5.99
CA ARG A 85 22.56 12.65 5.46
C ARG A 85 22.61 12.32 3.97
N ALA A 86 21.63 11.55 3.51
CA ALA A 86 21.48 11.25 2.09
C ALA A 86 21.20 12.52 1.25
N ALA A 87 20.55 13.54 1.82
CA ALA A 87 20.28 14.81 1.16
C ALA A 87 21.54 15.71 1.12
N ASP A 88 22.33 15.71 2.19
CA ASP A 88 23.61 16.45 2.23
C ASP A 88 24.59 15.93 1.15
N ILE A 89 24.75 14.61 1.08
CA ILE A 89 25.61 13.96 0.09
C ILE A 89 25.06 14.17 -1.33
N ALA A 90 23.73 14.12 -1.49
CA ALA A 90 23.06 14.41 -2.75
C ALA A 90 23.33 15.84 -3.23
N ALA A 91 23.26 16.83 -2.33
CA ALA A 91 23.55 18.23 -2.65
C ALA A 91 25.02 18.42 -3.05
N MET A 92 25.95 17.75 -2.35
CA MET A 92 27.39 17.79 -2.67
C MET A 92 27.71 17.20 -4.05
N LEU A 93 27.06 16.09 -4.43
CA LEU A 93 27.29 15.41 -5.71
C LEU A 93 26.42 15.94 -6.86
N GLY A 94 25.43 16.80 -6.57
CA GLY A 94 24.42 17.26 -7.53
C GLY A 94 23.50 16.13 -8.01
N TRP A 95 23.30 15.09 -7.20
CA TRP A 95 22.55 13.88 -7.56
C TRP A 95 21.23 13.77 -6.81
N PRO A 96 20.22 13.04 -7.34
CA PRO A 96 19.00 12.78 -6.59
C PRO A 96 19.27 11.92 -5.34
N THR A 97 18.60 12.23 -4.23
CA THR A 97 18.72 11.52 -2.95
C THR A 97 18.46 10.01 -3.06
N TRP A 98 17.56 9.58 -3.94
CA TRP A 98 17.25 8.16 -4.11
C TRP A 98 18.43 7.35 -4.67
N VAL A 99 19.31 7.98 -5.47
CA VAL A 99 20.51 7.34 -6.02
C VAL A 99 21.49 7.04 -4.89
N ILE A 100 21.70 8.00 -4.00
CA ILE A 100 22.57 7.87 -2.82
C ILE A 100 22.02 6.80 -1.88
N LYS A 101 20.73 6.86 -1.54
CA LYS A 101 20.09 5.85 -0.68
C LYS A 101 20.19 4.44 -1.25
N ARG A 102 20.00 4.28 -2.56
CA ARG A 102 20.13 2.98 -3.22
C ARG A 102 21.55 2.45 -3.12
N ARG A 103 22.56 3.28 -3.40
CA ARG A 103 23.97 2.86 -3.28
C ARG A 103 24.37 2.58 -1.85
N ALA A 104 23.93 3.39 -0.90
CA ALA A 104 24.17 3.15 0.52
C ALA A 104 23.57 1.81 0.98
N ALA A 105 22.40 1.42 0.46
CA ALA A 105 21.82 0.10 0.71
C ALA A 105 22.66 -1.03 0.08
N GLU A 106 23.13 -0.86 -1.16
CA GLU A 106 24.04 -1.82 -1.83
C GLU A 106 25.36 -1.99 -1.06
N LEU A 107 25.85 -0.92 -0.42
CA LEU A 107 27.07 -0.93 0.40
C LEU A 107 26.84 -1.37 1.85
N GLY A 108 25.60 -1.69 2.25
CA GLY A 108 25.28 -2.09 3.62
C GLY A 108 25.37 -0.96 4.66
N LEU A 109 25.40 0.30 4.23
CA LEU A 109 25.50 1.49 5.10
C LEU A 109 24.14 1.92 5.66
N THR A 110 23.06 1.29 5.22
CA THR A 110 21.72 1.55 5.74
C THR A 110 21.57 1.00 7.14
N TYR A 111 20.98 1.80 8.03
CA TYR A 111 20.60 1.33 9.35
C TYR A 111 19.45 0.34 9.23
N HIS A 112 19.69 -0.91 9.63
CA HIS A 112 18.67 -1.92 9.80
C HIS A 112 18.42 -2.06 11.30
N ARG A 113 17.19 -1.80 11.73
CA ARG A 113 16.78 -2.14 13.10
C ARG A 113 16.54 -3.63 13.14
N ASP A 114 17.28 -4.35 13.97
CA ASP A 114 17.04 -5.78 14.17
C ASP A 114 15.60 -6.03 14.63
N PRO A 115 14.87 -6.95 13.97
CA PRO A 115 13.53 -7.30 14.41
C PRO A 115 13.58 -7.85 15.84
N LYS A 116 12.80 -7.28 16.76
CA LYS A 116 12.61 -7.86 18.10
C LYS A 116 12.11 -9.30 17.94
N PRO A 117 12.81 -10.33 18.45
CA PRO A 117 12.37 -11.72 18.36
C PRO A 117 11.05 -11.91 19.11
N TRP A 118 10.17 -12.77 18.61
CA TRP A 118 8.90 -13.09 19.28
C TRP A 118 9.16 -14.02 20.46
N THR A 119 8.55 -13.71 21.60
CA THR A 119 8.62 -14.60 22.77
C THR A 119 7.42 -15.55 22.78
N LYS A 120 7.55 -16.70 23.47
CA LYS A 120 6.47 -17.69 23.57
C LYS A 120 5.22 -17.12 24.26
N GLU A 121 5.40 -16.17 25.18
CA GLU A 121 4.31 -15.48 25.86
C GLU A 121 3.56 -14.55 24.90
N GLU A 122 4.29 -13.82 24.04
CA GLU A 122 3.68 -12.99 22.99
C GLU A 122 2.89 -13.85 22.00
N GLU A 123 3.39 -15.03 21.64
CA GLU A 123 2.72 -16.00 20.77
C GLU A 123 1.46 -16.62 21.41
N ALA A 124 1.54 -17.01 22.68
CA ALA A 124 0.39 -17.49 23.44
C ALA A 124 -0.71 -16.42 23.56
N PHE A 125 -0.30 -15.16 23.77
CA PHE A 125 -1.23 -14.03 23.80
C PHE A 125 -1.95 -13.84 22.45
N LEU A 126 -1.24 -14.02 21.33
CA LEU A 126 -1.88 -14.00 20.01
C LEU A 126 -2.89 -15.12 19.86
N LEU A 127 -2.56 -16.36 20.24
CA LEU A 127 -3.46 -17.50 20.14
C LEU A 127 -4.77 -17.29 20.92
N GLU A 128 -4.69 -16.68 22.10
CA GLU A 128 -5.85 -16.41 22.96
C GLU A 128 -6.74 -15.26 22.44
N HIS A 129 -6.14 -14.23 21.85
CA HIS A 129 -6.83 -12.97 21.55
C HIS A 129 -7.16 -12.77 20.07
N VAL A 130 -6.52 -13.51 19.17
CA VAL A 130 -6.80 -13.41 17.73
C VAL A 130 -8.20 -13.99 17.45
N GLY A 131 -9.04 -13.15 16.85
CA GLY A 131 -10.44 -13.48 16.55
C GLY A 131 -11.46 -13.08 17.62
N SER A 132 -11.00 -12.71 18.82
CA SER A 132 -11.82 -12.07 19.88
C SER A 132 -11.49 -10.59 20.05
N ARG A 133 -10.30 -10.13 19.60
CA ARG A 133 -9.86 -8.73 19.63
C ARG A 133 -9.30 -8.30 18.28
N LEU A 134 -9.43 -7.01 17.96
CA LEU A 134 -8.80 -6.43 16.77
C LEU A 134 -7.28 -6.36 16.88
N LEU A 135 -6.58 -6.47 15.74
CA LEU A 135 -5.12 -6.38 15.69
C LEU A 135 -4.53 -5.09 16.27
N PRO A 136 -5.09 -3.88 16.06
CA PRO A 136 -4.53 -2.66 16.66
C PRO A 136 -4.62 -2.65 18.19
N TRP A 137 -5.59 -3.35 18.78
CA TRP A 137 -5.66 -3.52 20.22
C TRP A 137 -4.55 -4.46 20.71
N ILE A 138 -4.40 -5.61 20.05
CA ILE A 138 -3.35 -6.61 20.33
C ILE A 138 -1.96 -5.98 20.20
N ALA A 139 -1.72 -5.22 19.13
CA ALA A 139 -0.46 -4.52 18.86
C ALA A 139 -0.09 -3.54 19.97
N ARG A 140 -1.05 -2.77 20.49
CA ARG A 140 -0.81 -1.86 21.62
C ARG A 140 -0.46 -2.62 22.91
N LYS A 141 -1.10 -3.76 23.16
CA LYS A 141 -0.80 -4.60 24.33
C LYS A 141 0.59 -5.24 24.26
N LEU A 142 0.97 -5.73 23.08
CA LEU A 142 2.29 -6.32 22.85
C LEU A 142 3.41 -5.28 22.63
N GLN A 143 3.08 -3.98 22.61
CA GLN A 143 3.99 -2.88 22.26
C GLN A 143 4.74 -3.12 20.94
N ARG A 144 4.07 -3.75 19.97
CA ARG A 144 4.58 -4.02 18.62
C ARG A 144 3.80 -3.23 17.59
N SER A 145 4.37 -3.05 16.41
CA SER A 145 3.64 -2.45 15.30
C SER A 145 2.51 -3.39 14.84
N VAL A 146 1.40 -2.79 14.37
CA VAL A 146 0.27 -3.57 13.81
C VAL A 146 0.73 -4.47 12.67
N THR A 147 1.64 -3.97 11.83
CA THR A 147 2.26 -4.75 10.75
C THR A 147 3.05 -5.95 11.28
N SER A 148 3.82 -5.80 12.37
CA SER A 148 4.57 -6.91 12.97
C SER A 148 3.63 -7.99 13.50
N VAL A 149 2.56 -7.59 14.21
CA VAL A 149 1.54 -8.52 14.70
C VAL A 149 0.85 -9.23 13.54
N LYS A 150 0.44 -8.48 12.52
CA LYS A 150 -0.21 -9.01 11.31
C LYS A 150 0.66 -10.05 10.61
N MET A 151 1.95 -9.75 10.42
CA MET A 151 2.89 -10.69 9.83
C MET A 151 3.09 -11.93 10.71
N LYS A 152 3.13 -11.77 12.04
CA LYS A 152 3.24 -12.92 12.93
C LYS A 152 1.98 -13.79 12.90
N CYS A 153 0.78 -13.22 12.95
CA CYS A 153 -0.46 -13.98 12.79
C CYS A 153 -0.49 -14.73 11.46
N ARG A 154 0.04 -14.13 10.38
CA ARG A 154 0.18 -14.82 9.09
C ARG A 154 1.15 -16.00 9.17
N HIS A 155 2.31 -15.82 9.78
CA HIS A 155 3.29 -16.90 9.95
C HIS A 155 2.82 -18.00 10.90
N MET A 156 1.95 -17.67 11.85
CA MET A 156 1.28 -18.63 12.75
C MET A 156 -0.07 -19.11 12.20
N GLU A 157 -0.44 -18.69 10.99
CA GLU A 157 -1.65 -19.11 10.28
C GLU A 157 -2.96 -18.88 11.04
N LEU A 158 -2.97 -17.86 11.90
CA LEU A 158 -4.14 -17.50 12.70
C LEU A 158 -5.15 -16.73 11.84
N SER A 159 -6.40 -17.20 11.82
CA SER A 159 -7.50 -16.47 11.17
C SER A 159 -7.75 -15.16 11.92
N LEU A 160 -7.72 -14.05 11.19
CA LEU A 160 -8.00 -12.72 11.74
C LEU A 160 -9.51 -12.44 11.85
N ARG A 161 -10.36 -13.46 11.61
CA ARG A 161 -11.81 -13.36 11.66
C ARG A 161 -12.27 -13.01 13.06
N TYR A 162 -12.89 -11.85 13.20
CA TYR A 162 -13.45 -11.41 14.46
C TYR A 162 -14.84 -12.04 14.64
N ARG A 163 -14.96 -13.03 15.53
CA ARG A 163 -16.18 -13.88 15.63
C ARG A 163 -17.31 -13.25 16.44
N GLU A 164 -16.97 -12.33 17.34
CA GLU A 164 -17.96 -11.62 18.16
C GLU A 164 -18.48 -10.35 17.49
N GLY A 165 -18.19 -10.18 16.17
CA GLY A 165 -18.42 -9.10 15.16
C GLY A 165 -18.08 -7.63 15.51
N TYR A 166 -18.57 -6.68 14.73
CA TYR A 166 -17.94 -5.37 14.68
C TYR A 166 -18.75 -4.25 15.32
N THR A 167 -18.09 -3.43 16.13
CA THR A 167 -18.62 -2.09 16.46
C THR A 167 -18.32 -1.09 15.34
N LEU A 168 -19.05 0.02 15.26
CA LEU A 168 -18.87 1.03 14.20
C LEU A 168 -17.44 1.58 14.15
N ARG A 169 -16.80 1.75 15.30
CA ARG A 169 -15.41 2.23 15.40
C ARG A 169 -14.38 1.20 14.95
N GLU A 170 -14.74 -0.08 15.00
CA GLU A 170 -13.90 -1.16 14.51
C GLU A 170 -14.04 -1.31 13.00
N LEU A 171 -15.24 -1.04 12.46
CA LEU A 171 -15.47 -0.96 11.02
C LEU A 171 -14.69 0.17 10.36
N GLU A 172 -14.41 1.27 11.07
CA GLU A 172 -13.53 2.33 10.57
C GLU A 172 -12.13 1.80 10.24
N LEU A 173 -11.58 0.91 11.08
CA LEU A 173 -10.29 0.27 10.83
C LEU A 173 -10.35 -0.74 9.68
N CYS A 174 -11.49 -1.41 9.51
CA CYS A 174 -11.68 -2.43 8.49
C CYS A 174 -11.88 -1.83 7.09
N PHE A 175 -12.78 -0.85 6.95
CA PHE A 175 -13.08 -0.20 5.68
C PHE A 175 -12.14 0.97 5.36
N GLY A 176 -11.40 1.48 6.36
CA GLY A 176 -10.53 2.64 6.19
C GLY A 176 -11.30 3.95 5.92
N CYS A 177 -12.53 4.05 6.44
CA CYS A 177 -13.40 5.22 6.34
C CYS A 177 -13.87 5.68 7.71
N ASP A 178 -14.11 6.98 7.86
CA ASP A 178 -14.56 7.58 9.12
C ASP A 178 -15.88 6.98 9.60
N HIS A 179 -16.03 6.76 10.92
CA HIS A 179 -17.25 6.24 11.51
C HIS A 179 -18.52 7.02 11.13
N ARG A 180 -18.43 8.32 10.81
CA ARG A 180 -19.57 9.13 10.33
C ARG A 180 -20.08 8.67 8.97
N VAL A 181 -19.20 8.16 8.10
CA VAL A 181 -19.60 7.59 6.80
C VAL A 181 -20.36 6.28 7.05
N ILE A 182 -19.86 5.47 7.98
CA ILE A 182 -20.48 4.20 8.37
C ILE A 182 -21.84 4.45 9.03
N GLU A 183 -21.95 5.47 9.91
CA GLU A 183 -23.23 5.95 10.46
C GLU A 183 -24.19 6.41 9.35
N GLY A 184 -23.66 7.01 8.27
CA GLY A 184 -24.44 7.31 7.07
C GLY A 184 -25.05 6.06 6.45
N TRP A 185 -24.26 4.99 6.27
CA TRP A 185 -24.77 3.72 5.73
C TRP A 185 -25.84 3.09 6.62
N VAL A 186 -25.72 3.26 7.94
CA VAL A 186 -26.73 2.82 8.89
C VAL A 186 -28.01 3.65 8.76
N ARG A 187 -27.89 4.99 8.66
CA ARG A 187 -29.03 5.90 8.51
C ARG A 187 -29.77 5.69 7.19
N GLU A 188 -29.04 5.34 6.14
CA GLU A 188 -29.57 5.01 4.81
C GLU A 188 -30.06 3.55 4.70
N GLU A 189 -30.10 2.80 5.81
CA GLU A 189 -30.52 1.40 5.89
C GLU A 189 -29.72 0.41 5.02
N LYS A 190 -28.55 0.85 4.52
CA LYS A 190 -27.62 0.01 3.74
C LYS A 190 -26.89 -1.00 4.62
N LEU A 191 -26.55 -0.60 5.85
CA LEU A 191 -25.83 -1.43 6.81
C LEU A 191 -26.72 -1.74 8.01
N HIS A 192 -27.06 -3.01 8.19
CA HIS A 192 -27.86 -3.46 9.31
C HIS A 192 -27.03 -3.58 10.60
N ILE A 193 -27.51 -2.92 11.64
CA ILE A 193 -26.93 -2.93 12.99
C ILE A 193 -27.86 -3.67 13.95
N ARG A 194 -27.26 -4.36 14.91
CA ARG A 194 -27.96 -5.02 16.02
C ARG A 194 -27.48 -4.41 17.33
N ARG A 195 -28.32 -4.54 18.36
CA ARG A 195 -27.88 -4.28 19.74
C ARG A 195 -27.17 -5.51 20.27
N ARG A 196 -26.02 -5.32 20.93
CA ARG A 196 -25.19 -6.41 21.47
C ARG A 196 -25.91 -7.14 22.61
N GLY A 197 -26.91 -6.52 23.23
CA GLY A 197 -27.72 -7.13 24.29
C GLY A 197 -27.00 -7.18 25.63
N THR A 198 -25.97 -6.35 25.82
CA THR A 198 -25.38 -6.16 27.15
C THR A 198 -26.25 -5.15 27.88
N GLU A 199 -26.71 -5.46 29.10
CA GLU A 199 -27.50 -4.56 29.96
C GLU A 199 -26.69 -3.34 30.46
N ARG A 200 -25.89 -2.73 29.60
CA ARG A 200 -25.08 -1.53 29.87
C ARG A 200 -25.82 -0.31 29.32
N ALA A 201 -25.70 0.81 30.03
CA ALA A 201 -26.36 2.08 29.67
C ALA A 201 -26.00 2.62 28.26
N HIS A 202 -24.85 2.21 27.73
CA HIS A 202 -24.43 2.49 26.35
C HIS A 202 -24.17 1.17 25.62
N ASP A 203 -25.24 0.47 25.25
CA ASP A 203 -25.12 -0.76 24.48
C ASP A 203 -24.58 -0.41 23.08
N ALA A 204 -23.39 -0.92 22.77
CA ALA A 204 -22.71 -0.58 21.52
C ALA A 204 -23.40 -1.27 20.34
N TRP A 205 -23.64 -0.51 19.28
CA TRP A 205 -24.10 -1.05 18.00
C TRP A 205 -23.13 -2.09 17.46
N TYR A 206 -23.69 -3.15 16.91
CA TYR A 206 -22.98 -4.36 16.55
C TYR A 206 -23.37 -4.85 15.16
N VAL A 207 -22.39 -5.21 14.33
CA VAL A 207 -22.59 -5.70 12.96
C VAL A 207 -22.01 -7.10 12.83
N THR A 208 -22.82 -8.05 12.36
CA THR A 208 -22.41 -9.44 12.12
C THR A 208 -21.67 -9.58 10.78
N ASP A 209 -20.90 -10.65 10.62
CA ASP A 209 -20.30 -11.02 9.32
C ASP A 209 -21.35 -11.13 8.22
N SER A 210 -22.53 -11.70 8.52
CA SER A 210 -23.63 -11.82 7.56
C SER A 210 -24.17 -10.46 7.12
N ASP A 211 -24.30 -9.52 8.05
CA ASP A 211 -24.77 -8.17 7.74
C ASP A 211 -23.73 -7.39 6.91
N LEU A 212 -22.44 -7.61 7.18
CA LEU A 212 -21.34 -7.04 6.37
C LEU A 212 -21.27 -7.65 4.97
N LEU A 213 -21.38 -8.97 4.85
CA LEU A 213 -21.35 -9.67 3.56
C LEU A 213 -22.53 -9.23 2.68
N ARG A 214 -23.71 -9.04 3.28
CA ARG A 214 -24.87 -8.48 2.62
C ARG A 214 -24.60 -7.05 2.12
N PHE A 215 -24.11 -6.17 2.99
CA PHE A 215 -23.74 -4.80 2.61
C PHE A 215 -22.71 -4.75 1.48
N ILE A 216 -21.65 -5.57 1.54
CA ILE A 216 -20.61 -5.64 0.52
C ILE A 216 -21.18 -6.09 -0.83
N SER A 217 -22.13 -7.03 -0.81
CA SER A 217 -22.75 -7.59 -2.01
C SER A 217 -23.74 -6.62 -2.65
N GLU A 218 -24.53 -5.92 -1.83
CA GLU A 218 -25.57 -4.98 -2.29
C GLU A 218 -25.00 -3.60 -2.64
N HIS A 219 -23.90 -3.20 -2.00
CA HIS A 219 -23.31 -1.86 -2.12
C HIS A 219 -21.79 -1.86 -2.32
N PRO A 220 -21.24 -2.55 -3.35
CA PRO A 220 -19.79 -2.68 -3.55
C PRO A 220 -19.07 -1.36 -3.84
N LEU A 221 -19.78 -0.32 -4.29
CA LEU A 221 -19.22 1.01 -4.58
C LEU A 221 -19.35 2.00 -3.41
N ALA A 222 -20.01 1.62 -2.31
CA ALA A 222 -20.21 2.52 -1.17
C ALA A 222 -18.93 2.78 -0.37
N PHE A 223 -17.91 1.93 -0.52
CA PHE A 223 -16.66 2.02 0.21
C PHE A 223 -15.44 1.97 -0.72
N PRO A 224 -14.36 2.69 -0.40
CA PRO A 224 -13.16 2.70 -1.22
C PRO A 224 -12.31 1.45 -1.00
N LEU A 225 -12.41 0.46 -1.90
CA LEU A 225 -11.63 -0.79 -1.85
C LEU A 225 -10.12 -0.60 -1.61
N ARG A 226 -9.54 0.50 -2.10
CA ARG A 226 -8.12 0.83 -1.89
C ARG A 226 -7.73 1.02 -0.42
N LYS A 227 -8.67 1.46 0.43
CA LYS A 227 -8.41 1.77 1.84
C LYS A 227 -8.79 0.63 2.79
N VAL A 228 -9.56 -0.34 2.29
CA VAL A 228 -10.01 -1.49 3.06
C VAL A 228 -8.81 -2.34 3.47
N ASP A 229 -8.82 -2.89 4.70
CA ASP A 229 -7.86 -3.92 5.07
C ASP A 229 -8.10 -5.17 4.22
N GLN A 230 -7.22 -5.37 3.23
CA GLN A 230 -7.30 -6.46 2.27
C GLN A 230 -7.42 -7.83 2.93
N PHE A 231 -6.73 -8.06 4.05
CA PHE A 231 -6.71 -9.37 4.68
C PHE A 231 -8.02 -9.67 5.39
N TRP A 232 -8.53 -8.70 6.14
CA TRP A 232 -9.85 -8.79 6.74
C TRP A 232 -10.94 -9.00 5.68
N PHE A 233 -10.89 -8.22 4.59
CA PHE A 233 -11.88 -8.32 3.51
C PHE A 233 -11.87 -9.68 2.83
N MET A 234 -10.68 -10.19 2.50
CA MET A 234 -10.54 -11.50 1.87
C MET A 234 -10.94 -12.64 2.81
N ASP A 235 -10.63 -12.55 4.10
CA ASP A 235 -11.04 -13.52 5.12
C ASP A 235 -12.57 -13.55 5.28
N LEU A 236 -13.20 -12.36 5.30
CA LEU A 236 -14.65 -12.19 5.34
C LEU A 236 -15.33 -12.80 4.11
N VAL A 237 -14.93 -12.41 2.89
CA VAL A 237 -15.57 -12.86 1.63
C VAL A 237 -15.35 -14.35 1.37
N THR A 238 -14.20 -14.91 1.76
CA THR A 238 -13.93 -16.35 1.57
C THR A 238 -14.41 -17.23 2.72
N SER A 239 -15.09 -16.67 3.73
CA SER A 239 -15.48 -17.40 4.95
C SER A 239 -14.31 -18.09 5.66
N GLY A 240 -13.11 -17.51 5.59
CA GLY A 240 -11.85 -18.11 6.07
C GLY A 240 -11.20 -19.11 5.12
N GLY A 241 -11.76 -19.28 3.92
CA GLY A 241 -11.28 -20.22 2.91
C GLY A 241 -9.92 -19.87 2.32
N LEU A 242 -9.53 -18.60 2.31
CA LEU A 242 -8.20 -18.19 1.80
C LEU A 242 -7.06 -18.62 2.71
N VAL A 243 -7.24 -18.58 4.03
CA VAL A 243 -6.26 -19.13 4.99
C VAL A 243 -6.18 -20.65 4.81
N ARG A 244 -7.32 -21.35 4.71
CA ARG A 244 -7.37 -22.80 4.43
C ARG A 244 -6.74 -23.22 3.10
N LYS A 245 -6.95 -22.46 2.02
CA LYS A 245 -6.37 -22.76 0.71
C LYS A 245 -4.88 -22.44 0.66
N ALA A 246 -4.44 -21.38 1.31
CA ALA A 246 -3.01 -21.08 1.48
C ALA A 246 -2.30 -22.16 2.32
N LEU A 247 -2.96 -22.67 3.37
CA LEU A 247 -2.52 -23.82 4.18
C LEU A 247 -2.36 -25.10 3.34
N GLN A 248 -3.35 -25.41 2.49
CA GLN A 248 -3.27 -26.56 1.58
C GLN A 248 -2.14 -26.42 0.56
N ALA A 249 -1.93 -25.23 0.01
CA ALA A 249 -0.84 -24.97 -0.91
C ALA A 249 0.55 -25.07 -0.22
N ALA A 250 0.71 -24.48 0.97
CA ALA A 250 1.98 -24.52 1.71
C ALA A 250 2.35 -25.93 2.19
N SER A 251 1.36 -26.73 2.64
CA SER A 251 1.58 -28.13 3.03
C SER A 251 1.89 -29.06 1.84
N GLN A 252 1.46 -28.69 0.63
CA GLN A 252 1.84 -29.39 -0.60
C GLN A 252 3.28 -29.07 -1.01
N ASP A 253 3.73 -27.82 -0.82
CA ASP A 253 5.11 -27.40 -1.09
C ASP A 253 6.12 -28.06 -0.12
N ASP A 254 5.78 -28.21 1.17
CA ASP A 254 6.64 -28.92 2.16
C ASP A 254 6.71 -30.44 1.92
N ALA A 255 5.69 -31.04 1.28
CA ALA A 255 5.67 -32.46 0.94
C ALA A 255 6.44 -32.78 -0.36
N ASP A 256 6.56 -31.81 -1.27
CA ASP A 256 7.31 -31.92 -2.53
C ASP A 256 8.80 -31.51 -2.40
N GLN A 257 9.25 -31.11 -1.21
CA GLN A 257 10.65 -30.86 -0.94
C GLN A 257 11.37 -32.21 -0.68
N PRO A 258 12.19 -32.74 -1.63
CA PRO A 258 12.88 -34.01 -1.38
C PRO A 258 13.85 -33.84 -0.22
N ALA A 259 13.78 -34.75 0.75
CA ALA A 259 14.71 -34.80 1.88
C ALA A 259 16.15 -34.87 1.35
N ALA A 260 16.92 -33.80 1.60
CA ALA A 260 18.33 -33.69 1.27
C ALA A 260 19.21 -34.30 2.37
#